data_AF-A0A6B2LM81-F1
#
_entry.id   AF-A0A6B2LM81-F1
#
_cell.length_a   1.000
_cell.length_b   1.000
_cell.length_c   1.000
_cell.angle_alpha   90.00
_cell.angle_beta   90.00
_cell.angle_gamma   90.00
#
_symmetry.space_group_name_H-M   'P 1'
#
loop_
_entity.id
_entity.type
_entity.pdbx_description
1 polymer ?
#
loop_
_entity_poly.entity_id
_entity_poly.type
_entity_poly.pdbx_seq_one_letter_code
_entity_poly.pdbx_strand_id
1 'polypeptide(L)'
;MGGGAVGEVLATKNTEFQVGDTVLGDFGWQEYALSTGKGVPCKLGQPKVPLSYYLGVLGMPGSTAYFGLLDITKPQPGETVVVSAATGAVGQLVGQIAKLKGCRVVGIAGGPAKCQFAKETGYDECVDYLGKTREELTAELTKAAPSGYNIYFDNTGGTITDSVLPLMAMRGRVSVCG
;
A
#
# COMPACT_ATOMS: atom_id res chain seq x y z
N MET A 1 -7.10 -14.07 17.18
CA MET A 1 -7.51 -12.84 16.47
C MET A 1 -6.22 -12.10 16.12
N GLY A 2 -6.02 -11.77 14.85
CA GLY A 2 -4.79 -11.11 14.39
C GLY A 2 -4.65 -9.70 14.97
N GLY A 3 -3.41 -9.25 15.11
CA GLY A 3 -3.04 -7.96 15.68
C GLY A 3 -1.53 -7.77 15.59
N GLY A 4 -1.05 -7.31 14.44
CA GLY A 4 0.34 -6.95 14.27
C GLY A 4 0.72 -5.83 15.23
N ALA A 5 1.75 -6.06 16.04
CA ALA A 5 2.22 -5.10 17.02
C ALA A 5 3.75 -5.09 17.11
N VAL A 6 4.27 -3.95 17.55
CA VAL A 6 5.66 -3.81 17.96
C VAL A 6 5.67 -3.74 19.48
N GLY A 7 6.50 -4.57 20.11
CA GLY A 7 6.57 -4.67 21.57
C GLY A 7 7.99 -4.92 22.05
N GLU A 8 8.13 -4.92 23.37
CA GLU A 8 9.39 -5.20 24.07
C GLU A 8 9.30 -6.57 24.78
N VAL A 9 10.37 -7.35 24.72
CA VAL A 9 10.47 -8.61 25.46
C VAL A 9 10.68 -8.31 26.94
N LEU A 10 9.66 -8.57 27.76
CA LEU A 10 9.71 -8.35 29.21
C LEU A 10 10.34 -9.53 29.98
N ALA A 11 10.13 -10.75 29.49
CA ALA A 11 10.69 -11.97 30.05
C ALA A 11 10.81 -13.04 28.96
N THR A 12 11.86 -13.86 29.00
CA THR A 12 12.07 -14.92 28.01
C THR A 12 12.73 -16.15 28.62
N LYS A 13 12.30 -17.33 28.16
CA LYS A 13 13.01 -18.62 28.33
C LYS A 13 13.62 -19.10 27.01
N ASN A 14 13.43 -18.36 25.93
CA ASN A 14 13.98 -18.66 24.61
C ASN A 14 15.34 -17.98 24.49
N THR A 15 16.38 -18.75 24.17
CA THR A 15 17.77 -18.28 24.03
C THR A 15 17.99 -17.38 22.82
N GLU A 16 17.06 -17.34 21.87
CA GLU A 16 17.12 -16.45 20.71
C GLU A 16 16.73 -15.01 21.03
N PHE A 17 16.12 -14.74 22.19
CA PHE A 17 15.65 -13.42 22.60
C PHE A 17 16.25 -13.02 23.94
N GLN A 18 16.35 -11.71 24.17
CA GLN A 18 16.79 -11.12 25.43
C GLN A 18 15.74 -10.15 25.96
N VAL A 19 15.69 -9.97 27.28
CA VAL A 19 14.85 -8.93 27.89
C VAL A 19 15.29 -7.56 27.36
N GLY A 20 14.34 -6.74 26.94
CA GLY A 20 14.59 -5.46 26.28
C GLY A 20 14.65 -5.52 24.75
N ASP A 21 14.65 -6.71 24.14
CA ASP A 21 14.57 -6.83 22.68
C ASP A 21 13.27 -6.20 22.16
N THR A 22 13.39 -5.33 21.16
CA THR A 22 12.23 -4.83 20.42
C THR A 22 11.87 -5.79 19.29
N VAL A 23 10.62 -6.22 19.25
CA VAL A 23 10.13 -7.26 18.35
C VAL A 23 8.89 -6.81 17.59
N LEU A 24 8.76 -7.26 16.33
CA LEU A 24 7.57 -7.14 15.51
C LEU A 24 6.95 -8.52 15.32
N GLY A 25 5.64 -8.66 15.50
CA GLY A 25 4.95 -9.93 15.30
C GLY A 25 3.44 -9.80 15.42
N ASP A 26 2.76 -10.93 15.21
CA ASP A 26 1.32 -11.02 15.47
C ASP A 26 1.10 -11.36 16.95
N PHE A 27 0.83 -10.32 17.74
CA PHE A 27 0.69 -10.43 19.19
C PHE A 27 -0.77 -10.30 19.65
N GLY A 28 -1.71 -10.07 18.73
CA GLY A 28 -3.13 -9.85 19.05
C GLY A 28 -3.39 -8.50 19.74
N TRP A 29 -4.66 -8.16 19.93
CA TRP A 29 -5.08 -6.91 20.58
C TRP A 29 -5.13 -7.10 22.09
N GLN A 30 -4.00 -6.86 22.74
CA GLN A 30 -3.82 -7.02 24.18
C GLN A 30 -2.57 -6.25 24.65
N GLU A 31 -2.47 -6.00 25.95
CA GLU A 31 -1.31 -5.31 26.53
C GLU A 31 -0.08 -6.22 26.67
N TYR A 32 -0.29 -7.52 26.85
CA TYR A 32 0.76 -8.53 27.01
C TYR A 32 0.46 -9.75 26.18
N ALA A 33 1.46 -10.30 25.50
CA ALA A 33 1.33 -11.50 24.70
C ALA A 33 2.38 -12.54 25.12
N LEU A 34 1.93 -13.78 25.36
CA LEU A 34 2.82 -14.91 25.50
C LEU A 34 3.13 -15.47 24.09
N SER A 35 4.41 -15.49 23.71
CA SER A 35 4.85 -16.04 22.44
C SER A 35 5.87 -17.16 22.65
N THR A 36 5.84 -18.15 21.77
CA THR A 36 6.88 -19.20 21.70
C THR A 36 8.11 -18.73 20.92
N GLY A 37 8.08 -17.50 20.36
CA GLY A 37 9.06 -16.99 19.40
C GLY A 37 8.76 -17.36 17.95
N LYS A 38 7.90 -18.37 17.70
CA LYS A 38 7.43 -18.70 16.35
C LYS A 38 6.57 -17.57 15.80
N GLY A 39 6.85 -17.14 14.57
CA GLY A 39 6.09 -16.06 13.94
C GLY A 39 6.41 -14.66 14.48
N VAL A 40 7.53 -14.50 15.20
CA VAL A 40 8.15 -13.19 15.47
C VAL A 40 9.24 -12.97 14.41
N PRO A 41 8.88 -12.46 13.21
CA PRO A 41 9.76 -12.47 12.05
C PRO A 41 11.05 -11.66 12.23
N CYS A 42 11.09 -10.70 13.16
CA CYS A 42 12.22 -9.80 13.27
C CYS A 42 12.43 -9.26 14.70
N LYS A 43 13.67 -9.39 15.17
CA LYS A 43 14.22 -8.47 16.18
C LYS A 43 14.60 -7.19 15.46
N LEU A 44 14.00 -6.06 15.85
CA LEU A 44 14.22 -4.78 15.18
C LEU A 44 15.59 -4.17 15.51
N GLY A 45 16.36 -4.81 16.39
CA GLY A 45 17.69 -4.36 16.80
C GLY A 45 17.61 -3.00 17.47
N GLN A 46 18.34 -2.03 16.93
CA GLN A 46 18.28 -0.63 17.35
C GLN A 46 17.53 0.20 16.29
N PRO A 47 16.20 0.34 16.42
CA PRO A 47 15.39 1.07 15.45
C PRO A 47 15.81 2.55 15.40
N LYS A 48 16.04 3.07 14.19
CA LYS A 48 16.47 4.45 13.92
C LYS A 48 15.31 5.41 13.60
N VAL A 49 14.10 4.87 13.59
CA VAL A 49 12.85 5.59 13.26
C VAL A 49 11.78 5.21 14.30
N PRO A 50 10.67 5.96 14.40
CA PRO A 50 9.59 5.63 15.32
C PRO A 50 9.11 4.18 15.13
N LEU A 51 8.90 3.45 16.24
CA LEU A 51 8.51 2.04 16.22
C LEU A 51 7.22 1.79 15.42
N SER A 52 6.30 2.75 15.43
CA SER A 52 5.05 2.68 14.67
C SER A 52 5.26 2.51 13.16
N TYR A 53 6.41 2.92 12.61
CA TYR A 53 6.70 2.78 11.18
C TYR A 53 6.84 1.33 10.75
N TYR A 54 7.25 0.45 11.66
CA TYR A 54 7.35 -1.00 11.43
C TYR A 54 5.99 -1.70 11.34
N LEU A 55 4.90 -1.00 11.66
CA LEU A 55 3.52 -1.45 11.37
C LEU A 55 2.97 -0.88 10.05
N GLY A 56 3.68 0.06 9.44
CA GLY A 56 3.29 0.75 8.21
C GLY A 56 4.35 0.63 7.12
N VAL A 57 5.06 1.73 6.85
CA VAL A 57 6.01 1.86 5.74
C VAL A 57 7.21 0.90 5.80
N LEU A 58 7.66 0.51 7.00
CA LEU A 58 8.70 -0.50 7.18
C LEU A 58 8.13 -1.89 7.53
N GLY A 59 6.80 -2.01 7.57
CA GLY A 59 6.08 -3.22 7.92
C GLY A 59 5.45 -3.91 6.71
N MET A 60 4.38 -4.65 7.00
CA MET A 60 3.58 -5.33 5.97
C MET A 60 3.04 -4.36 4.91
N PRO A 61 2.41 -3.20 5.23
CA PRO A 61 1.90 -2.29 4.20
C PRO A 61 2.97 -1.79 3.22
N GLY A 62 4.15 -1.44 3.72
CA GLY A 62 5.28 -1.03 2.88
C GLY A 62 5.84 -2.16 2.03
N SER A 63 5.97 -3.36 2.60
CA SER A 63 6.37 -4.56 1.86
C SER A 63 5.38 -4.89 0.74
N THR A 64 4.09 -4.80 1.03
CA THR A 64 3.01 -5.02 0.06
C THR A 64 3.07 -4.02 -1.08
N ALA A 65 3.24 -2.73 -0.79
CA ALA A 65 3.43 -1.71 -1.83
C ALA A 65 4.69 -1.98 -2.67
N TYR A 66 5.80 -2.30 -2.01
CA TYR A 66 7.09 -2.53 -2.67
C TYR A 66 7.06 -3.73 -3.62
N PHE A 67 6.70 -4.91 -3.12
CA PHE A 67 6.69 -6.14 -3.92
C PHE A 67 5.51 -6.16 -4.90
N GLY A 68 4.32 -5.73 -4.46
CA GLY A 68 3.14 -5.66 -5.33
C GLY A 68 3.36 -4.76 -6.53
N LEU A 69 4.10 -3.67 -6.39
CA LEU A 69 4.44 -2.83 -7.54
C LEU A 69 5.66 -3.39 -8.29
N LEU A 70 6.81 -3.51 -7.61
CA LEU A 70 8.08 -3.71 -8.28
C LEU A 70 8.29 -5.13 -8.82
N ASP A 71 7.78 -6.15 -8.13
CA ASP A 71 7.98 -7.54 -8.54
C ASP A 71 6.83 -8.04 -9.42
N ILE A 72 5.57 -7.75 -9.04
CA ILE A 72 4.40 -8.23 -9.79
C ILE A 72 4.22 -7.44 -11.09
N THR A 73 4.30 -6.11 -11.05
CA THR A 73 3.97 -5.27 -12.21
C THR A 73 5.19 -4.78 -12.98
N LYS A 74 6.37 -4.74 -12.35
CA LYS A 74 7.66 -4.36 -12.96
C LYS A 74 7.57 -3.03 -13.75
N PRO A 75 7.22 -1.91 -13.08
CA PRO A 75 6.98 -0.63 -13.74
C PRO A 75 8.18 -0.16 -14.55
N GLN A 76 7.92 0.38 -15.73
CA GLN A 76 8.91 1.02 -16.58
C GLN A 76 8.73 2.55 -16.57
N PRO A 77 9.82 3.33 -16.73
CA PRO A 77 9.71 4.77 -16.90
C PRO A 77 8.78 5.15 -18.06
N GLY A 78 7.95 6.18 -17.86
CA GLY A 78 6.96 6.64 -18.83
C GLY A 78 5.64 5.87 -18.84
N GLU A 79 5.54 4.73 -18.15
CA GLU A 79 4.26 4.03 -18.00
C GLU A 79 3.29 4.80 -17.10
N THR A 80 1.99 4.61 -17.33
CA THR A 80 0.93 5.15 -16.47
C THR A 80 0.44 4.08 -15.50
N VAL A 81 0.50 4.40 -14.20
CA VAL A 81 0.03 3.58 -13.09
C VAL A 81 -1.24 4.19 -12.52
N VAL A 82 -2.28 3.37 -12.32
CA VAL A 82 -3.47 3.74 -11.54
C VAL A 82 -3.53 2.94 -10.24
N VAL A 83 -3.92 3.60 -9.15
CA VAL A 83 -3.96 3.02 -7.81
C VAL A 83 -5.31 3.28 -7.17
N SER A 84 -6.05 2.22 -6.81
CA SER A 84 -7.26 2.36 -5.99
C SER A 84 -6.91 2.48 -4.51
N ALA A 85 -7.78 3.10 -3.71
CA ALA A 85 -7.50 3.50 -2.33
C ALA A 85 -6.13 4.23 -2.20
N ALA A 86 -5.88 5.18 -3.10
CA ALA A 86 -4.57 5.82 -3.31
C ALA A 86 -3.97 6.50 -2.06
N THR A 87 -4.80 6.87 -1.09
CA THR A 87 -4.37 7.51 0.17
C THR A 87 -4.33 6.55 1.36
N GLY A 88 -4.57 5.25 1.13
CA GLY A 88 -4.47 4.22 2.16
C GLY A 88 -3.02 3.89 2.50
N ALA A 89 -2.82 3.04 3.53
CA ALA A 89 -1.48 2.67 4.01
C ALA A 89 -0.57 2.10 2.90
N VAL A 90 -1.12 1.25 2.04
CA VAL A 90 -0.43 0.68 0.86
C VAL A 90 -0.41 1.68 -0.29
N GLY A 91 -1.58 2.20 -0.69
CA GLY A 91 -1.73 3.05 -1.86
C GLY A 91 -0.83 4.28 -1.86
N GLN A 92 -0.68 4.96 -0.72
CA GLN A 92 0.16 6.17 -0.64
C GLN A 92 1.64 5.86 -0.92
N LEU A 93 2.09 4.64 -0.61
CA LEU A 93 3.45 4.19 -0.85
C LEU A 93 3.62 3.73 -2.30
N VAL A 94 2.63 3.02 -2.86
CA VAL A 94 2.64 2.59 -4.27
C VAL A 94 2.83 3.78 -5.20
N GLY A 95 2.07 4.87 -4.99
CA GLY A 95 2.18 6.06 -5.82
C GLY A 95 3.57 6.69 -5.76
N GLN A 96 4.12 6.86 -4.56
CA GLN A 96 5.47 7.40 -4.38
C GLN A 96 6.55 6.52 -5.03
N ILE A 97 6.47 5.20 -4.86
CA ILE A 97 7.42 4.27 -5.49
C ILE A 97 7.30 4.32 -7.02
N ALA A 98 6.07 4.37 -7.57
CA ALA A 98 5.86 4.49 -9.00
C ALA A 98 6.43 5.81 -9.56
N LYS A 99 6.27 6.93 -8.85
CA LYS A 99 6.92 8.20 -9.20
C LYS A 99 8.44 8.09 -9.22
N LEU A 100 9.03 7.45 -8.20
CA LEU A 100 10.48 7.19 -8.16
C LEU A 100 10.97 6.29 -9.32
N LYS A 101 10.08 5.47 -9.91
CA LYS A 101 10.35 4.68 -11.11
C LYS A 101 10.11 5.44 -12.42
N GLY A 102 9.80 6.73 -12.36
CA GLY A 102 9.58 7.57 -13.53
C GLY A 102 8.23 7.35 -14.21
N CYS A 103 7.24 6.80 -13.50
CA CYS A 103 5.90 6.63 -14.02
C CYS A 103 5.06 7.90 -13.87
N ARG A 104 4.01 8.00 -14.69
CA ARG A 104 2.85 8.84 -14.41
C ARG A 104 1.92 8.07 -13.47
N VAL A 105 1.37 8.72 -12.45
CA VAL A 105 0.56 8.05 -11.42
C VAL A 105 -0.78 8.77 -11.25
N VAL A 106 -1.86 8.01 -11.39
CA VAL A 106 -3.23 8.45 -11.16
C VAL A 106 -3.80 7.72 -9.95
N GLY A 107 -4.32 8.47 -8.98
CA GLY A 107 -4.92 7.91 -7.77
C GLY A 107 -6.42 7.84 -7.89
N ILE A 108 -7.05 6.93 -7.14
CA ILE A 108 -8.50 6.93 -6.90
C ILE A 108 -8.71 6.97 -5.39
N ALA A 109 -9.41 8.00 -4.90
CA ALA A 109 -9.65 8.22 -3.49
C ALA A 109 -11.04 8.79 -3.23
N GLY A 110 -11.52 8.72 -1.99
CA GLY A 110 -12.86 9.17 -1.64
C GLY A 110 -12.86 10.55 -1.03
N GLY A 111 -13.33 11.54 -1.78
CA GLY A 111 -13.49 12.92 -1.35
C GLY A 111 -12.32 13.85 -1.76
N PRO A 112 -12.59 15.16 -1.89
CA PRO A 112 -11.62 16.14 -2.37
C PRO A 112 -10.38 16.25 -1.48
N ALA A 113 -10.55 16.14 -0.15
CA ALA A 113 -9.43 16.21 0.80
C ALA A 113 -8.43 15.06 0.59
N LYS A 114 -8.92 13.84 0.33
CA LYS A 114 -8.05 12.69 0.04
C LYS A 114 -7.37 12.87 -1.31
N CYS A 115 -8.09 13.36 -2.32
CA CYS A 115 -7.45 13.60 -3.61
C CYS A 115 -6.39 14.70 -3.58
N GLN A 116 -6.59 15.74 -2.79
CA GLN A 116 -5.58 16.76 -2.54
C GLN A 116 -4.34 16.14 -1.86
N PHE A 117 -4.54 15.34 -0.81
CA PHE A 117 -3.44 14.63 -0.15
C PHE A 117 -2.69 13.66 -1.10
N ALA A 118 -3.39 12.97 -2.01
CA ALA A 118 -2.74 12.13 -3.00
C ALA A 118 -1.78 12.95 -3.88
N LYS A 119 -2.20 14.13 -4.35
CA LYS A 119 -1.35 15.03 -5.14
C LYS A 119 -0.14 15.52 -4.35
N GLU A 120 -0.31 15.85 -3.06
CA GLU A 120 0.79 16.26 -2.16
C GLU A 120 1.82 15.14 -1.94
N THR A 121 1.40 13.88 -2.01
CA THR A 121 2.28 12.70 -1.92
C THR A 121 2.89 12.29 -3.27
N GLY A 122 2.68 13.09 -4.33
CA GLY A 122 3.36 12.94 -5.61
C GLY A 122 2.53 12.33 -6.73
N TYR A 123 1.25 12.02 -6.50
CA TYR A 123 0.36 11.62 -7.60
C TYR A 123 0.19 12.76 -8.59
N ASP A 124 0.21 12.46 -9.88
CA ASP A 124 0.01 13.46 -10.93
C ASP A 124 -1.47 13.89 -11.00
N GLU A 125 -2.39 12.93 -10.82
CA GLU A 125 -3.83 13.18 -10.77
C GLU A 125 -4.52 12.34 -9.70
N CYS A 126 -5.72 12.78 -9.28
CA CYS A 126 -6.58 11.98 -8.42
C CYS A 126 -8.06 12.04 -8.80
N VAL A 127 -8.57 10.83 -9.01
CA VAL A 127 -9.92 10.29 -9.10
C VAL A 127 -10.80 10.39 -7.84
N ASP A 128 -11.66 11.39 -7.62
CA ASP A 128 -12.65 11.25 -6.53
C ASP A 128 -13.75 10.26 -6.95
N TYR A 129 -13.94 9.14 -6.25
CA TYR A 129 -14.98 8.17 -6.62
C TYR A 129 -16.33 8.37 -5.91
N LEU A 130 -16.41 9.21 -4.87
CA LEU A 130 -17.63 9.32 -4.07
C LEU A 130 -18.79 9.92 -4.85
N GLY A 131 -19.96 9.31 -4.73
CA GLY A 131 -21.21 9.77 -5.35
C GLY A 131 -21.28 9.56 -6.87
N LYS A 132 -20.32 8.86 -7.47
CA LYS A 132 -20.26 8.64 -8.93
C LYS A 132 -20.80 7.28 -9.32
N THR A 133 -21.47 7.22 -10.47
CA THR A 133 -21.75 5.96 -11.15
C THR A 133 -20.47 5.40 -11.76
N ARG A 134 -20.54 4.14 -12.23
CA ARG A 134 -19.45 3.51 -12.96
C ARG A 134 -19.06 4.32 -14.21
N GLU A 135 -20.05 4.80 -14.96
CA GLU A 135 -19.87 5.52 -16.21
C GLU A 135 -19.18 6.86 -15.97
N GLU A 136 -19.60 7.60 -14.94
CA GLU A 136 -18.99 8.86 -14.54
C GLU A 136 -17.54 8.66 -14.10
N LEU A 137 -17.28 7.65 -13.26
CA LEU A 137 -15.93 7.30 -12.82
C LEU A 137 -15.04 6.89 -14.00
N THR A 138 -15.54 6.06 -14.91
CA THR A 138 -14.82 5.63 -16.12
C THR A 138 -14.47 6.83 -17.01
N ALA A 139 -15.41 7.77 -17.19
CA ALA A 139 -15.20 8.97 -17.98
C ALA A 139 -14.11 9.89 -17.37
N GLU A 140 -14.09 10.06 -16.05
CA GLU A 140 -13.05 10.85 -15.38
C GLU A 140 -11.68 10.16 -15.41
N LEU A 141 -11.64 8.84 -15.22
CA LEU A 141 -10.42 8.06 -15.37
C LEU A 141 -9.87 8.12 -16.80
N THR A 142 -10.73 8.13 -17.81
CA THR A 142 -10.31 8.30 -19.21
C THR A 142 -9.66 9.68 -19.42
N LYS A 143 -10.22 10.73 -18.82
CA LYS A 143 -9.64 12.09 -18.89
C LYS A 143 -8.30 12.18 -18.15
N ALA A 144 -8.16 11.49 -17.02
CA ALA A 144 -6.93 11.50 -16.22
C ALA A 144 -5.75 10.82 -16.93
N ALA A 145 -6.01 9.82 -17.78
CA ALA A 145 -5.01 9.16 -18.61
C ALA A 145 -5.58 8.75 -19.99
N PRO A 146 -5.58 9.67 -20.98
CA PRO A 146 -6.17 9.41 -22.29
C PRO A 146 -5.50 8.26 -23.07
N SER A 147 -4.24 7.96 -22.78
CA SER A 147 -3.49 6.86 -23.38
C SER A 147 -3.71 5.50 -22.69
N GLY A 148 -4.56 5.46 -21.65
CA GLY A 148 -4.83 4.27 -20.85
C GLY A 148 -3.79 3.98 -19.77
N TYR A 149 -3.99 2.87 -19.07
CA TYR A 149 -3.20 2.48 -17.89
C TYR A 149 -2.36 1.25 -18.18
N ASN A 150 -1.03 1.34 -17.99
CA ASN A 150 -0.14 0.18 -18.13
C ASN A 150 -0.17 -0.70 -16.89
N ILE A 151 -0.40 -0.10 -15.72
CA ILE A 151 -0.44 -0.81 -14.44
C ILE A 151 -1.67 -0.37 -13.66
N TYR A 152 -2.39 -1.33 -13.11
CA TYR A 152 -3.38 -1.11 -12.07
C TYR A 152 -2.95 -1.79 -10.78
N PHE A 153 -2.82 -1.03 -9.71
CA PHE A 153 -2.67 -1.57 -8.36
C PHE A 153 -4.03 -1.52 -7.66
N ASP A 154 -4.66 -2.69 -7.53
CA ASP A 154 -6.01 -2.84 -7.00
C ASP A 154 -6.00 -3.15 -5.50
N ASN A 155 -6.53 -2.24 -4.71
CA ASN A 155 -6.77 -2.34 -3.26
C ASN A 155 -8.27 -2.34 -2.91
N THR A 156 -9.19 -2.43 -3.89
CA THR A 156 -10.62 -2.30 -3.63
C THR A 156 -11.52 -3.31 -4.33
N GLY A 157 -11.23 -3.68 -5.57
CA GLY A 157 -12.17 -4.43 -6.41
C GLY A 157 -13.43 -3.64 -6.79
N GLY A 158 -14.49 -4.38 -7.16
CA GLY A 158 -15.84 -3.86 -7.41
C GLY A 158 -15.93 -2.80 -8.51
N THR A 159 -16.83 -1.82 -8.33
CA THR A 159 -17.12 -0.77 -9.32
C THR A 159 -15.89 0.03 -9.75
N ILE A 160 -14.91 0.21 -8.86
CA ILE A 160 -13.66 0.90 -9.19
C ILE A 160 -12.87 0.07 -10.22
N THR A 161 -12.68 -1.22 -9.94
CA THR A 161 -11.99 -2.14 -10.85
C THR A 161 -12.73 -2.27 -12.18
N ASP A 162 -14.06 -2.36 -12.15
CA ASP A 162 -14.90 -2.39 -13.34
C ASP A 162 -14.82 -1.11 -14.19
N SER A 163 -14.43 0.03 -13.59
CA SER A 163 -14.19 1.29 -14.28
C SER A 163 -12.77 1.39 -14.84
N VAL A 164 -11.79 0.76 -14.19
CA VAL A 164 -10.37 0.80 -14.60
C VAL A 164 -10.06 -0.23 -15.68
N LEU A 165 -10.56 -1.47 -15.56
CA LEU A 165 -10.20 -2.58 -16.46
C LEU A 165 -10.41 -2.27 -17.96
N PRO A 166 -11.50 -1.61 -18.39
CA PRO A 166 -11.68 -1.24 -19.80
C PRO A 166 -10.67 -0.21 -20.31
N LEU A 167 -10.00 0.50 -19.42
CA LEU A 167 -9.04 1.57 -19.72
C LEU A 167 -7.58 1.09 -19.68
N MET A 168 -7.37 -0.21 -19.46
CA MET A 168 -6.03 -0.79 -19.44
C MET A 168 -5.41 -0.77 -20.85
N ALA A 169 -4.17 -0.34 -20.93
CA ALA A 169 -3.37 -0.41 -22.14
C ALA A 169 -3.10 -1.87 -22.52
N MET A 170 -2.83 -2.11 -23.80
CA MET A 170 -2.39 -3.42 -24.28
C MET A 170 -1.15 -3.88 -23.50
N ARG A 171 -1.16 -5.15 -23.05
CA ARG A 171 -0.13 -5.74 -22.16
C ARG A 171 -0.04 -5.08 -20.78
N GLY A 172 -1.11 -4.41 -20.34
CA GLY A 172 -1.23 -3.91 -18.99
C GLY A 172 -1.15 -5.02 -17.95
N ARG A 173 -0.70 -4.68 -16.73
CA ARG A 173 -0.58 -5.60 -15.60
C ARG A 173 -1.44 -5.13 -14.44
N VAL A 174 -2.03 -6.06 -13.72
CA VAL A 174 -2.81 -5.77 -12.52
C VAL A 174 -2.17 -6.47 -11.34
N SER A 175 -1.87 -5.71 -10.28
CA SER A 175 -1.56 -6.27 -8.97
C SER A 175 -2.82 -6.24 -8.13
N VAL A 176 -3.42 -7.40 -7.90
CA VAL A 176 -4.61 -7.55 -7.03
C VAL A 176 -4.14 -7.74 -5.59
N CYS A 177 -4.14 -6.65 -4.83
CA CYS A 177 -3.68 -6.62 -3.45
C CYS A 177 -4.80 -6.96 -2.45
N GLY A 178 -6.02 -6.50 -2.70
CA GLY A 178 -7.16 -6.71 -1.81
C GLY A 178 -8.39 -5.92 -2.25
#